data_AF-J3MC69-F1
#
_entry.id   AF-J3MC69-F1
#
_cell.length_a   1.000
_cell.length_b   1.000
_cell.length_c   1.000
_cell.angle_alpha   90.00
_cell.angle_beta   90.00
_cell.angle_gamma   90.00
#
_symmetry.space_group_name_H-M   'P 1'
#
loop_
_entity.id
_entity.type
_entity.pdbx_description
1 polymer ?
#
loop_
_entity_poly.entity_id
_entity_poly.type
_entity_poly.pdbx_seq_one_letter_code
_entity_poly.pdbx_strand_id
1 'polypeptide(L)'
;MMPSLFQEIWSCPYSMETAPGYGEDIDGGASPSISMLSEAASRRKITIVGGSIPERSSGRLFNTCCVIGPDGQIKAKHRKVSIFE
;
A
#
# COMPACT_ATOMS: atom_id res chain seq x y z
N MET A 1 -9.76 16.88 -9.92
CA MET A 1 -10.30 15.86 -9.00
C MET A 1 -9.27 15.65 -7.91
N MET A 2 -9.63 15.87 -6.64
CA MET A 2 -8.70 15.65 -5.52
C MET A 2 -8.52 14.14 -5.28
N PRO A 3 -7.29 13.67 -5.02
CA PRO A 3 -7.06 12.25 -4.76
C PRO A 3 -7.69 11.81 -3.44
N SER A 4 -8.29 10.63 -3.42
CA SER A 4 -8.71 9.98 -2.17
C SER A 4 -7.47 9.47 -1.43
N LEU A 5 -7.37 9.76 -0.12
CA LEU A 5 -6.20 9.49 0.71
C LEU A 5 -6.54 8.49 1.83
N PHE A 6 -5.75 7.42 1.94
CA PHE A 6 -5.78 6.50 3.08
C PHE A 6 -4.73 6.86 4.15
N GLN A 7 -4.92 6.37 5.38
CA GLN A 7 -4.02 6.60 6.52
C GLN A 7 -2.74 5.74 6.47
N GLU A 8 -1.82 5.91 7.42
CA GLU A 8 -0.60 5.08 7.56
C GLU A 8 -0.94 3.71 8.19
N ILE A 9 -0.38 2.62 7.63
CA ILE A 9 -0.60 1.22 8.07
C ILE A 9 -2.09 0.94 8.32
N TRP A 10 -2.93 1.11 7.30
CA TRP A 10 -4.38 0.99 7.43
C TRP A 10 -4.89 -0.45 7.23
N SER A 11 -4.10 -1.32 6.62
CA SER A 11 -4.53 -2.68 6.26
C SER A 11 -4.41 -3.69 7.41
N CYS A 12 -3.78 -3.33 8.53
CA CYS A 12 -3.65 -4.18 9.71
C CYS A 12 -3.67 -3.35 11.00
N PRO A 13 -3.88 -3.98 12.18
CA PRO A 13 -3.67 -3.30 13.45
C PRO A 13 -2.24 -2.77 13.55
N TYR A 14 -2.07 -1.55 14.06
CA TYR A 14 -0.75 -0.98 14.35
C TYR A 14 -0.15 -1.67 15.59
N SER A 15 0.29 -2.92 15.42
CA SER A 15 1.01 -3.68 16.42
C SER A 15 2.27 -4.26 15.79
N MET A 16 3.43 -3.91 16.35
CA MET A 16 4.72 -4.43 15.89
C MET A 16 4.81 -5.95 16.01
N GLU A 17 4.04 -6.57 16.90
CA GLU A 17 4.03 -8.02 17.11
C GLU A 17 3.30 -8.79 16.01
N THR A 18 2.30 -8.19 15.36
CA THR A 18 1.50 -8.86 14.31
C THR A 18 1.88 -8.44 12.90
N ALA A 19 2.53 -7.28 12.74
CA ALA A 19 2.95 -6.73 11.44
C ALA A 19 3.72 -7.72 10.52
N PRO A 20 4.58 -8.62 11.01
CA PRO A 20 5.25 -9.60 10.15
C PRO A 20 4.32 -10.61 9.46
N GLY A 21 3.17 -10.91 10.07
CA GLY A 21 2.16 -11.80 9.49
C GLY A 21 1.33 -11.13 8.39
N TYR A 22 1.27 -9.80 8.36
CA TYR A 22 0.47 -9.02 7.41
C TYR A 22 1.27 -8.42 6.26
N GLY A 23 2.59 -8.66 6.20
CA GLY A 23 3.44 -8.13 5.15
C GLY A 23 3.02 -8.65 3.76
N GLU A 24 2.60 -7.75 2.90
CA GLU A 24 2.13 -8.04 1.54
C GLU A 24 3.29 -7.97 0.53
N ASP A 25 3.31 -8.89 -0.45
CA ASP A 25 4.29 -8.86 -1.54
C ASP A 25 3.72 -8.04 -2.70
N ILE A 26 4.02 -6.74 -2.68
CA ILE A 26 3.55 -5.79 -3.69
C ILE A 26 4.18 -6.08 -5.06
N ASP A 27 5.48 -6.40 -5.10
CA ASP A 27 6.22 -6.59 -6.36
C ASP A 27 5.92 -7.95 -7.01
N GLY A 28 5.66 -8.97 -6.19
CA GLY A 28 5.19 -10.29 -6.65
C GLY A 28 3.69 -10.35 -6.95
N GLY A 29 2.96 -9.25 -6.75
CA GLY A 29 1.52 -9.15 -7.01
C GLY A 29 0.61 -9.84 -5.97
N ALA A 30 1.18 -10.43 -4.92
CA ALA A 30 0.43 -11.02 -3.81
C ALA A 30 0.12 -9.95 -2.74
N SER A 31 -0.69 -8.96 -3.14
CA SER A 31 -1.11 -7.85 -2.29
C SER A 31 -2.63 -7.61 -2.42
N PRO A 32 -3.43 -8.11 -1.45
CA PRO A 32 -4.87 -7.85 -1.40
C PRO A 32 -5.20 -6.35 -1.33
N SER A 33 -4.42 -5.58 -0.58
CA SER A 33 -4.63 -4.13 -0.45
C SER A 33 -4.44 -3.41 -1.77
N ILE A 34 -3.37 -3.71 -2.50
CA ILE A 34 -3.11 -3.11 -3.82
C ILE A 34 -4.16 -3.57 -4.84
N SER A 35 -4.59 -4.83 -4.79
CA SER A 35 -5.62 -5.36 -5.68
C SER A 35 -6.96 -4.62 -5.48
N MET A 36 -7.38 -4.43 -4.23
CA MET A 36 -8.59 -3.67 -3.89
C MET A 36 -8.50 -2.21 -4.38
N LEU A 37 -7.36 -1.55 -4.15
CA LEU A 37 -7.16 -0.16 -4.59
C LEU A 37 -7.13 -0.04 -6.12
N SER A 38 -6.52 -1.01 -6.82
CA SER A 38 -6.49 -1.10 -8.28
C SER A 38 -7.89 -1.20 -8.87
N GLU A 39 -8.72 -2.08 -8.33
CA GLU A 39 -10.11 -2.22 -8.75
C GLU A 39 -10.92 -0.93 -8.48
N ALA A 40 -10.76 -0.34 -7.31
CA ALA A 40 -11.45 0.89 -6.94
C ALA A 40 -11.06 2.07 -7.85
N ALA A 41 -9.76 2.24 -8.13
CA ALA A 41 -9.24 3.32 -8.97
C ALA A 41 -9.71 3.17 -10.42
N SER A 42 -9.62 1.96 -10.98
CA SER A 42 -10.01 1.68 -12.38
C SER A 42 -11.52 1.78 -12.60
N ARG A 43 -12.34 1.36 -11.63
CA ARG A 43 -13.80 1.45 -11.68
C ARG A 43 -14.31 2.89 -11.57
N ARG A 44 -13.67 3.71 -10.74
CA ARG A 44 -14.09 5.10 -10.51
C ARG A 44 -13.35 6.12 -11.39
N LYS A 45 -12.35 5.68 -12.16
CA LYS A 45 -11.47 6.52 -13.00
C LYS A 45 -10.80 7.65 -12.21
N ILE A 46 -10.30 7.29 -11.03
CA ILE A 46 -9.66 8.23 -10.09
C ILE A 46 -8.22 7.82 -9.80
N THR A 47 -7.41 8.76 -9.34
CA THR A 47 -6.11 8.45 -8.73
C THR A 47 -6.28 8.30 -7.22
N ILE A 48 -5.70 7.25 -6.65
CA ILE A 48 -5.74 6.98 -5.21
C ILE A 48 -4.33 7.07 -4.64
N VAL A 49 -4.15 7.85 -3.58
CA VAL A 49 -2.97 7.78 -2.72
C VAL A 49 -3.29 6.74 -1.65
N GLY A 50 -2.73 5.55 -1.80
CA GLY A 50 -3.14 4.34 -1.09
C GLY A 50 -2.76 4.28 0.39
N GLY A 51 -2.38 5.40 1.02
CA GLY A 51 -1.85 5.38 2.38
C GLY A 51 -0.64 4.47 2.44
N SER A 52 -0.36 3.85 3.58
CA SER A 52 0.68 2.81 3.63
C SER A 52 0.20 1.49 4.20
N ILE A 53 0.90 0.42 3.79
CA ILE A 53 0.69 -0.96 4.23
C ILE A 53 2.05 -1.59 4.55
N PRO A 54 2.10 -2.65 5.38
CA PRO A 54 3.31 -3.43 5.54
C PRO A 54 3.64 -4.18 4.24
N GLU A 55 4.76 -3.86 3.61
CA GLU A 55 5.31 -4.55 2.45
C GLU A 55 6.36 -5.55 2.91
N ARG A 56 6.25 -6.81 2.46
CA ARG A 56 7.30 -7.81 2.60
C ARG A 56 8.11 -7.87 1.32
N SER A 57 9.40 -7.58 1.41
CA SER A 57 10.32 -7.63 0.27
C SER A 57 11.69 -8.10 0.72
N SER A 58 12.24 -9.11 0.03
CA SER A 58 13.56 -9.70 0.33
C SER A 58 13.75 -10.08 1.81
N GLY A 59 12.71 -10.64 2.45
CA GLY A 59 12.74 -11.06 3.85
C GLY A 59 12.68 -9.93 4.88
N ARG A 60 12.50 -8.68 4.45
CA ARG A 60 12.36 -7.50 5.31
C ARG A 60 10.95 -6.92 5.20
N LEU A 61 10.51 -6.25 6.26
CA LEU A 61 9.28 -5.47 6.27
C LEU A 61 9.58 -4.00 6.03
N PHE A 62 8.73 -3.37 5.24
CA PHE A 62 8.77 -1.94 4.95
C PHE A 62 7.38 -1.35 5.18
N ASN A 63 7.33 -0.08 5.58
CA ASN A 63 6.10 0.70 5.55
C ASN A 63 6.02 1.36 4.17
N THR A 64 5.07 0.95 3.34
CA THR A 64 5.07 1.30 1.91
C THR A 64 3.77 1.92 1.47
N CYS A 65 3.88 3.09 0.85
CA CYS A 65 2.79 3.81 0.21
C CYS A 65 2.84 3.66 -1.31
N CYS A 66 1.70 3.34 -1.92
CA CYS A 66 1.55 3.25 -3.37
C CYS A 66 0.54 4.30 -3.88
N VAL A 67 0.84 4.89 -5.03
CA VAL A 67 -0.12 5.72 -5.79
C VAL A 67 -0.67 4.89 -6.93
N ILE A 68 -1.99 4.73 -6.99
CA ILE A 68 -2.68 3.95 -8.02
C ILE A 68 -3.37 4.91 -8.99
N GLY A 69 -3.10 4.74 -10.27
CA GLY A 69 -3.68 5.56 -11.34
C GLY A 69 -5.10 5.14 -11.72
N PRO A 70 -5.80 5.95 -12.53
CA PRO A 70 -7.17 5.68 -12.98
C PRO A 70 -7.29 4.47 -13.93
N ASP A 71 -6.16 3.92 -14.36
CA ASP A 71 -6.04 2.66 -15.10
C ASP A 71 -5.86 1.44 -14.18
N GLY A 72 -5.83 1.63 -12.86
CA GLY A 72 -5.58 0.58 -11.88
C GLY A 72 -4.10 0.24 -11.68
N GLN A 73 -3.19 0.91 -12.39
CA GLN A 73 -1.75 0.60 -12.33
C GLN A 73 -1.07 1.40 -11.22
N ILE A 74 -0.06 0.80 -10.57
CA ILE A 74 0.83 1.53 -9.66
C ILE A 74 1.62 2.58 -10.46
N LYS A 75 1.53 3.85 -10.06
CA LYS A 75 2.26 4.98 -10.65
C LYS A 75 3.48 5.39 -9.85
N ALA A 76 3.46 5.16 -8.54
CA ALA A 76 4.58 5.41 -7.66
C ALA A 76 4.51 4.44 -6.47
N LYS A 77 5.69 4.08 -5.95
CA LYS A 77 5.86 3.30 -4.73
C LYS A 77 6.90 4.01 -3.86
N HIS A 78 6.58 4.26 -2.59
CA HIS A 78 7.45 4.92 -1.64
C HIS A 78 7.54 4.09 -0.36
N ARG A 79 8.75 3.67 -0.01
CA ARG A 79 9.07 3.06 1.30
C ARG A 79 9.45 4.18 2.26
N LYS A 80 8.81 4.23 3.43
CA LYS A 80 9.18 5.16 4.50
C LYS A 80 10.64 4.90 4.88
N VAL A 81 11.50 5.90 4.70
CA VAL A 81 12.95 5.78 4.85
C VAL A 81 13.36 5.74 6.33
N SER A 82 12.64 6.47 7.19
CA SER A 82 12.82 6.40 8.64
C SER A 82 11.79 5.45 9.24
N ILE A 83 12.28 4.31 9.72
CA ILE A 83 11.65 3.57 10.81
C ILE A 83 11.49 4.60 11.95
N PHE A 84 10.30 4.68 12.54
CA PHE A 84 10.02 5.58 13.66
C PHE A 84 11.09 5.47 14.76
N GLU A 85 11.45 6.61 15.38
CA GLU A 85 11.83 6.63 16.80
C GLU A 85 10.63 6.24 17.66
#